data_AF-A0A4Z0H1B5-F1
#
_entry.id   AF-A0A4Z0H1B5-F1
#
_cell.length_a   1.000
_cell.length_b   1.000
_cell.length_c   1.000
_cell.angle_alpha   90.00
_cell.angle_beta   90.00
_cell.angle_gamma   90.00
#
_symmetry.space_group_name_H-M   'P 1'
#
loop_
_entity.id
_entity.type
_entity.pdbx_description
1 polymer ?
#
loop_
_entity_poly.entity_id
_entity_poly.type
_entity_poly.pdbx_seq_one_letter_code
_entity_poly.pdbx_strand_id
1 'polypeptide(L)'
;MSILLDLLNLAVYTPFLNVDEEDIGRNMKYLKKHHWFRSYLEDEKYREIIIHHKEVRQCIGKFNRDQLHKSSYQKKCQRKLYKVLQKGC
;
A
#
# COMPACT_ATOMS: atom_id res chain seq x y z
N MET A 1 -5.82 15.40 40.11
CA MET A 1 -4.98 15.91 39.00
C MET A 1 -4.92 14.82 37.95
N SER A 2 -5.92 14.77 37.08
CA SER A 2 -6.08 13.73 36.07
C SER A 2 -5.98 14.40 34.71
N ILE A 3 -4.78 14.45 34.14
CA ILE A 3 -4.56 14.95 32.77
C ILE A 3 -3.88 13.85 31.92
N LEU A 4 -4.06 12.57 32.28
CA LEU A 4 -3.44 11.45 31.55
C LEU A 4 -4.43 10.60 30.73
N LEU A 5 -5.73 10.88 30.79
CA LEU A 5 -6.77 10.05 30.15
C LEU A 5 -7.36 10.64 28.86
N ASP A 6 -7.07 11.90 28.52
CA ASP A 6 -7.71 12.56 27.38
C ASP A 6 -6.99 12.37 26.04
N LEU A 7 -5.74 11.88 26.03
CA LEU A 7 -4.99 11.65 24.78
C LEU A 7 -5.29 10.29 24.11
N LEU A 8 -5.98 9.37 24.80
CA LEU A 8 -6.33 8.05 24.26
C LEU A 8 -7.56 8.08 23.34
N ASN A 9 -8.34 9.16 23.35
CA ASN A 9 -9.53 9.29 22.50
C ASN A 9 -9.24 9.80 21.07
N LEU A 10 -8.02 10.24 20.76
CA LEU A 10 -7.69 10.76 19.42
C LEU A 10 -7.42 9.64 18.40
N ALA A 11 -7.14 8.41 18.84
CA ALA A 11 -6.85 7.27 17.96
C ALA A 11 -8.11 6.68 17.29
N VAL A 12 -9.31 6.98 17.81
CA VAL A 12 -10.58 6.40 17.36
C VAL A 12 -11.14 7.11 16.11
N TYR A 13 -10.56 8.25 15.71
CA TYR A 13 -11.08 9.09 14.61
C TYR A 13 -10.03 9.46 13.54
N THR A 14 -9.21 8.50 13.11
CA THR A 14 -8.42 8.68 11.87
C THR A 14 -8.86 7.71 10.77
N PRO A 15 -10.07 7.89 10.18
CA PRO A 15 -10.44 7.16 8.96
C PRO A 15 -9.50 7.46 7.78
N PHE A 16 -8.63 8.48 7.90
CA PHE A 16 -7.70 8.92 6.87
C PHE A 16 -6.33 8.21 6.87
N LEU A 17 -5.98 7.41 7.88
CA LEU A 17 -4.65 6.79 7.97
C LEU A 17 -4.60 5.31 7.55
N ASN A 18 -5.72 4.59 7.67
CA ASN A 18 -5.82 3.20 7.29
C ASN A 18 -6.54 3.09 5.96
N VAL A 19 -5.79 2.74 4.91
CA VAL A 19 -6.40 2.36 3.65
C VAL A 19 -7.14 1.05 3.87
N ASP A 20 -8.40 0.98 3.42
CA ASP A 20 -9.21 -0.21 3.56
C ASP A 20 -8.81 -1.29 2.54
N GLU A 21 -9.29 -2.51 2.78
CA GLU A 21 -9.02 -3.66 1.91
C GLU A 21 -9.67 -3.50 0.52
N GLU A 22 -10.70 -2.66 0.39
CA GLU A 22 -11.34 -2.37 -0.89
C GLU A 22 -10.42 -1.56 -1.80
N ASP A 23 -9.82 -0.48 -1.28
CA ASP A 23 -8.83 0.34 -1.95
C ASP A 23 -7.59 -0.46 -2.37
N ILE A 24 -7.11 -1.33 -1.47
CA ILE A 24 -6.00 -2.25 -1.77
C ILE A 24 -6.40 -3.17 -2.93
N GLY A 25 -7.57 -3.82 -2.86
CA GLY A 25 -8.08 -4.71 -3.90
C GLY A 25 -8.26 -4.03 -5.25
N ARG A 26 -8.84 -2.82 -5.25
CA ARG A 26 -9.05 -2.01 -6.47
C ARG A 26 -7.72 -1.62 -7.11
N ASN A 27 -6.76 -1.15 -6.31
CA ASN A 27 -5.43 -0.80 -6.80
C ASN A 27 -4.66 -2.03 -7.29
N MET A 28 -4.71 -3.16 -6.58
CA MET A 28 -4.11 -4.42 -7.04
C MET A 28 -4.67 -4.85 -8.40
N LYS A 29 -6.00 -4.78 -8.60
CA LYS A 29 -6.63 -5.12 -9.88
C LYS A 29 -6.13 -4.22 -11.02
N TYR A 30 -5.90 -2.94 -10.75
CA TYR A 30 -5.31 -2.04 -11.73
C TYR A 30 -3.84 -2.36 -11.99
N LEU A 31 -3.04 -2.50 -10.92
CA LEU A 31 -1.60 -2.76 -11.00
C LEU A 31 -1.26 -4.05 -11.75
N LYS A 32 -2.09 -5.11 -11.60
CA LYS A 32 -1.95 -6.39 -12.34
C LYS A 32 -1.97 -6.24 -13.87
N LYS A 33 -2.45 -5.12 -14.40
CA LYS A 33 -2.39 -4.83 -15.84
C LYS A 33 -0.99 -4.44 -16.32
N HIS A 34 -0.10 -4.04 -15.41
CA HIS A 34 1.24 -3.58 -15.73
C HIS A 34 2.25 -4.70 -15.58
N HIS A 35 3.13 -4.85 -16.58
CA HIS A 35 4.14 -5.90 -16.61
C HIS A 35 5.02 -5.90 -15.35
N TRP A 36 5.50 -4.73 -14.91
CA TRP A 36 6.40 -4.62 -13.77
C TRP A 36 5.80 -5.17 -12.46
N PHE A 37 4.47 -5.04 -12.27
CA PHE A 37 3.82 -5.54 -11.08
C PHE A 37 3.58 -7.04 -11.18
N ARG A 38 3.28 -7.56 -12.38
CA ARG A 38 3.18 -9.01 -12.62
C ARG A 38 4.51 -9.71 -12.34
N SER A 39 5.63 -9.12 -12.75
CA SER A 39 6.96 -9.67 -12.44
C SER A 39 7.23 -9.78 -10.93
N TYR A 40 6.66 -8.89 -10.09
CA TYR A 40 6.74 -9.05 -8.63
C TYR A 40 5.83 -10.14 -8.08
N LEU A 41 4.74 -10.50 -8.77
CA LEU A 41 3.85 -11.59 -8.35
C LEU A 41 4.32 -12.97 -8.83
N GLU A 42 5.13 -13.00 -9.89
CA GLU A 42 5.79 -14.20 -10.40
C GLU A 42 6.92 -14.67 -9.46
N ASP A 43 7.60 -13.72 -8.80
CA ASP A 43 8.54 -14.01 -7.73
C ASP A 43 7.78 -14.40 -6.44
N GLU A 44 8.03 -15.61 -5.95
CA GLU A 44 7.33 -16.16 -4.78
C GLU A 44 7.56 -15.33 -3.52
N LYS A 45 8.79 -14.87 -3.28
CA LYS A 45 9.13 -14.08 -2.09
C LYS A 45 8.37 -12.75 -2.10
N TYR A 46 8.39 -12.05 -3.22
CA TYR A 46 7.65 -10.79 -3.35
C TYR A 46 6.15 -10.99 -3.31
N ARG A 47 5.63 -12.07 -3.91
CA ARG A 47 4.21 -12.41 -3.86
C ARG A 47 3.73 -12.57 -2.42
N GLU A 48 4.42 -13.36 -1.60
CA GLU A 48 4.06 -13.57 -0.19
C GLU A 48 4.05 -12.25 0.60
N ILE A 49 5.07 -11.42 0.39
CA ILE A 49 5.16 -10.09 1.02
C ILE A 49 4.00 -9.19 0.56
N ILE A 50 3.66 -9.18 -0.73
CA ILE A 50 2.54 -8.37 -1.26
C ILE A 50 1.21 -8.83 -0.67
N ILE A 51 1.01 -10.13 -0.47
CA ILE A 51 -0.24 -10.69 0.03
C ILE A 51 -0.37 -10.46 1.55
N HIS A 52 0.71 -10.61 2.32
CA HIS A 52 0.60 -10.69 3.77
C HIS A 52 1.20 -9.50 4.53
N HIS A 53 2.16 -8.78 3.96
CA HIS A 53 2.87 -7.73 4.70
C HIS A 53 2.05 -6.43 4.76
N LYS A 54 1.62 -6.06 5.96
CA LYS A 54 0.74 -4.90 6.23
C LYS A 54 1.25 -3.60 5.57
N GLU A 55 2.53 -3.27 5.73
CA GLU A 55 3.07 -2.01 5.17
C GLU A 55 3.06 -1.98 3.65
N VAL A 56 3.24 -3.14 3.01
CA VAL A 56 3.26 -3.27 1.55
C VAL A 56 1.85 -3.13 1.01
N ARG A 57 0.88 -3.80 1.64
CA ARG A 57 -0.55 -3.62 1.34
C ARG A 57 -0.99 -2.18 1.52
N GLN A 58 -0.63 -1.54 2.63
CA GLN A 58 -0.94 -0.12 2.86
C GLN A 58 -0.27 0.80 1.82
N CYS A 59 0.96 0.49 1.39
CA CYS A 59 1.63 1.23 0.33
C CYS A 59 0.83 1.18 -0.99
N ILE A 60 0.35 -0.01 -1.37
CA ILE A 60 -0.49 -0.24 -2.56
C ILE A 60 -1.82 0.51 -2.43
N GLY A 61 -2.47 0.42 -1.28
CA GLY A 61 -3.73 1.14 -1.02
C GLY A 61 -3.59 2.66 -1.17
N LYS A 62 -2.46 3.24 -0.74
CA LYS A 62 -2.21 4.70 -0.80
C LYS A 62 -1.95 5.23 -2.22
N PHE A 63 -1.95 4.40 -3.25
CA PHE A 63 -1.80 4.88 -4.62
C PHE A 63 -3.07 5.58 -5.09
N ASN A 64 -2.89 6.75 -5.69
CA ASN A 64 -3.97 7.50 -6.30
C ASN A 64 -4.35 6.81 -7.62
N ARG A 65 -5.50 6.12 -7.59
CA ARG A 65 -6.08 5.41 -8.73
C ARG A 65 -6.18 6.27 -9.98
N ASP A 66 -6.64 7.51 -9.85
CA ASP A 66 -6.85 8.42 -10.97
C ASP A 66 -5.54 8.83 -11.62
N GLN A 67 -4.40 8.57 -10.98
CA GLN A 67 -3.08 8.83 -11.55
C GLN A 67 -2.38 7.56 -12.04
N LEU A 68 -2.89 6.36 -11.74
CA LEU A 68 -2.24 5.10 -12.12
C LEU A 68 -2.14 4.91 -13.64
N HIS A 69 -2.93 5.62 -14.45
CA HIS A 69 -2.79 5.60 -15.91
C HIS A 69 -1.58 6.40 -16.42
N LYS A 70 -1.04 7.33 -15.61
CA LYS A 70 0.08 8.19 -16.01
C LYS A 70 1.40 7.44 -15.84
N SER A 71 2.18 7.34 -16.92
CA SER A 71 3.47 6.63 -16.92
C SER A 71 4.46 7.15 -15.86
N SER A 72 4.55 8.47 -15.67
CA SER A 72 5.40 9.07 -14.65
C SER A 72 4.98 8.67 -13.23
N TYR A 73 3.67 8.59 -12.97
CA TYR A 73 3.13 8.15 -11.70
C TYR A 73 3.35 6.65 -11.49
N GLN A 74 3.17 5.81 -12.52
CA GLN A 74 3.48 4.38 -12.45
C GLN A 74 4.94 4.13 -12.05
N LYS A 75 5.90 4.85 -12.68
CA LYS A 75 7.32 4.76 -12.29
C LYS A 75 7.55 5.15 -10.84
N LYS A 76 6.84 6.18 -10.34
CA LYS A 76 6.88 6.58 -8.92
C LYS A 76 6.34 5.48 -8.00
N CYS A 77 5.19 4.90 -8.34
CA CYS A 77 4.58 3.78 -7.61
C CYS A 77 5.50 2.56 -7.58
N GLN A 78 6.06 2.16 -8.72
CA GLN A 78 6.98 1.03 -8.82
C GLN A 78 8.20 1.23 -7.91
N ARG A 79 8.84 2.41 -7.97
CA ARG A 79 10.00 2.73 -7.11
C ARG A 79 9.62 2.70 -5.62
N LYS A 80 8.46 3.26 -5.27
CA LYS A 80 7.99 3.29 -3.88
C LYS A 80 7.69 1.89 -3.38
N LEU A 81 6.97 1.07 -4.15
CA LEU A 81 6.64 -0.29 -3.79
C LEU A 81 7.90 -1.15 -3.66
N TYR A 82 8.81 -1.07 -4.63
CA TYR A 82 10.08 -1.80 -4.59
C TYR A 82 10.87 -1.50 -3.31
N LYS A 83 10.98 -0.22 -2.91
CA LYS A 83 11.65 0.16 -1.66
C LYS A 83 11.01 -0.46 -0.42
N VAL A 84 9.69 -0.63 -0.38
CA VAL A 84 9.01 -1.25 0.76
C VAL A 84 9.17 -2.78 0.71
N LEU A 85 9.12 -3.39 -0.48
CA LEU A 85 9.37 -4.83 -0.66
C LEU A 85 10.77 -5.23 -0.18
N GLN A 86 11.78 -4.41 -0.46
CA GLN A 86 13.16 -4.65 0.01
C GLN A 86 13.31 -4.57 1.54
N LYS A 87 12.44 -3.85 2.25
CA LYS A 87 12.47 -3.79 3.72
C LYS A 87 11.85 -5.02 4.39
N GLY A 88 10.93 -5.69 3.70
CA GLY A 88 10.29 -6.92 4.17
C GLY A 88 11.02 -8.19 3.74
N CYS A 89 12.21 -8.06 3.14
CA CYS A 89 13.01 -9.14 2.58
C CYS A 89 14.16 -9.56 3.50
#